data_AF-A0A3A5WI03-F1
#
_entry.id   AF-A0A3A5WI03-F1
#
_cell.length_a   1.000
_cell.length_b   1.000
_cell.length_c   1.000
_cell.angle_alpha   90.00
_cell.angle_beta   90.00
_cell.angle_gamma   90.00
#
_symmetry.space_group_name_H-M   'P 1'
#
loop_
_entity.id
_entity.type
_entity.pdbx_description
1 polymer ?
#
loop_
_entity_poly.entity_id
_entity_poly.type
_entity_poly.pdbx_seq_one_letter_code
_entity_poly.pdbx_strand_id
1 'polypeptide(L)' 'QYMMYFFEEDDDHLAELNAQFRSGQLLAGEMKQHCIHRATEWMSELQERRDETAHLVNEFLAEDSR' A
#
# COMPACT_ATOMS: atom_id res chain seq x y z
N GLN A 1 -0.57 -8.60 -8.18
CA GLN A 1 0.78 -7.99 -8.27
C GLN A 1 0.87 -6.81 -7.34
N TYR A 2 0.11 -5.71 -7.55
CA TYR A 2 0.15 -4.57 -6.61
C TYR A 2 -0.10 -4.93 -5.14
N MET A 3 -1.13 -5.74 -4.86
CA MET A 3 -1.39 -6.24 -3.50
C MET A 3 -0.15 -6.89 -2.87
N MET A 4 0.52 -7.79 -3.59
CA MET A 4 1.69 -8.54 -3.10
C MET A 4 2.94 -7.68 -2.85
N TYR A 5 3.07 -6.54 -3.53
CA TYR A 5 4.29 -5.73 -3.45
C TYR A 5 4.15 -4.47 -2.61
N PHE A 6 2.95 -3.90 -2.52
CA PHE A 6 2.79 -2.55 -2.00
C PHE A 6 1.73 -2.40 -0.93
N PHE A 7 0.66 -3.19 -1.00
CA PHE A 7 -0.56 -2.86 -0.25
C PHE A 7 -0.88 -3.87 0.84
N GLU A 8 -0.58 -5.15 0.65
CA GLU A 8 -0.82 -6.17 1.67
C GLU A 8 0.47 -6.79 2.17
N GLU A 9 0.63 -6.83 3.49
CA GLU A 9 1.80 -7.38 4.18
C GLU A 9 1.52 -8.76 4.77
N ASP A 10 0.24 -9.13 4.92
CA ASP A 10 -0.18 -10.45 5.38
C ASP A 10 -0.17 -11.47 4.22
N ASP A 11 0.84 -12.33 4.23
CA ASP A 11 1.02 -13.41 3.25
C ASP A 11 -0.13 -14.44 3.26
N ASP A 12 -0.75 -14.70 4.42
CA ASP A 12 -1.87 -15.65 4.53
C ASP A 12 -3.11 -15.04 3.86
N HIS A 13 -3.37 -13.75 4.10
CA HIS A 13 -4.46 -13.03 3.45
C HIS A 13 -4.27 -12.97 1.92
N LEU A 14 -3.05 -12.72 1.45
CA LEU A 14 -2.71 -12.75 0.02
C LEU A 14 -2.93 -14.13 -0.61
N ALA A 15 -2.53 -15.19 0.09
CA ALA A 15 -2.71 -16.56 -0.38
C ALA A 15 -4.20 -16.92 -0.53
N GLU A 16 -5.01 -16.54 0.47
CA GLU A 16 -6.45 -16.74 0.44
C GLU A 16 -7.10 -15.99 -0.73
N LEU A 17 -6.81 -14.70 -0.88
CA LEU A 17 -7.38 -13.86 -1.94
C LEU A 17 -7.01 -14.40 -3.34
N ASN A 18 -5.79 -14.91 -3.50
CA ASN A 18 -5.34 -15.54 -4.74
C ASN A 18 -6.09 -16.85 -5.01
N ALA A 19 -6.29 -17.69 -3.99
CA ALA A 19 -7.03 -18.93 -4.11
C ALA A 19 -8.49 -18.68 -4.51
N GLN A 20 -9.17 -17.73 -3.86
CA GLN A 20 -10.55 -17.33 -4.18
C GLN A 20 -10.69 -16.75 -5.60
N PHE A 21 -9.70 -15.96 -6.03
CA PHE A 21 -9.69 -15.39 -7.38
C PHE A 21 -9.48 -16.47 -8.46
N ARG A 22 -8.59 -17.44 -8.21
CA ARG A 22 -8.34 -18.55 -9.15
C ARG A 22 -9.48 -19.55 -9.21
N SER A 23 -10.20 -19.75 -8.11
CA SER A 23 -11.38 -20.63 -8.06
C SER A 23 -12.61 -20.00 -8.70
N GLY A 24 -12.57 -18.69 -9.01
CA GLY A 24 -13.68 -17.93 -9.57
C GLY A 24 -14.74 -17.54 -8.53
N GLN A 25 -14.46 -17.75 -7.23
CA GLN A 25 -15.32 -17.30 -6.14
C GLN A 25 -15.26 -15.79 -5.94
N LEU A 26 -14.11 -15.17 -6.26
CA LEU A 26 -13.92 -13.73 -6.23
C LEU A 26 -13.91 -13.16 -7.65
N LEU A 27 -14.77 -12.17 -7.92
CA LEU A 27 -14.85 -11.52 -9.21
C LEU A 27 -13.69 -10.53 -9.42
N ALA A 28 -13.35 -10.27 -10.68
CA ALA A 28 -12.32 -9.28 -11.03
C ALA A 28 -12.69 -7.86 -10.56
N GLY A 29 -13.98 -7.53 -10.48
CA GLY A 29 -14.43 -6.27 -9.91
C GLY A 29 -14.13 -6.17 -8.42
N GLU A 30 -14.40 -7.23 -7.67
CA GLU A 30 -14.17 -7.31 -6.22
C GLU A 30 -12.68 -7.27 -5.90
N MET A 31 -11.86 -8.06 -6.60
CA MET A 31 -10.40 -8.02 -6.48
C MET A 31 -9.84 -6.60 -6.73
N LYS A 32 -10.38 -5.86 -7.70
CA LYS A 32 -10.00 -4.46 -7.92
C LYS A 32 -10.43 -3.55 -6.77
N GLN A 33 -11.62 -3.75 -6.21
CA GLN A 33 -12.08 -2.97 -5.06
C GLN A 33 -11.21 -3.21 -3.83
N HIS A 34 -10.86 -4.46 -3.53
CA HIS A 34 -9.90 -4.78 -2.46
C HIS A 34 -8.57 -4.05 -2.67
N CYS A 35 -8.04 -4.08 -3.89
CA CYS A 35 -6.81 -3.38 -4.23
C CYS A 35 -6.91 -1.86 -4.06
N ILE A 36 -8.02 -1.25 -4.47
CA ILE A 36 -8.24 0.20 -4.32
C ILE A 36 -8.33 0.59 -2.85
N HIS A 37 -9.04 -0.19 -2.05
CA HIS A 37 -9.20 0.06 -0.62
C HIS A 37 -7.83 0.11 0.05
N ARG A 38 -7.05 -0.95 -0.11
CA ARG A 38 -5.74 -1.08 0.52
C ARG A 38 -4.74 -0.04 0.00
N ALA A 39 -4.78 0.28 -1.30
CA ALA A 39 -3.98 1.37 -1.87
C ALA A 39 -4.34 2.74 -1.25
N THR A 40 -5.63 2.99 -1.00
CA THR A 40 -6.10 4.24 -0.43
C THR A 40 -5.62 4.39 1.01
N GLU A 41 -5.75 3.34 1.83
CA GLU A 41 -5.23 3.32 3.20
C GLU A 41 -3.72 3.58 3.22
N TRP A 42 -2.96 2.84 2.41
CA TRP A 42 -1.51 2.99 2.34
C TRP A 42 -1.08 4.42 1.95
N MET A 43 -1.76 5.02 0.96
CA MET A 43 -1.47 6.39 0.54
C MET A 43 -1.83 7.42 1.61
N SER A 44 -2.94 7.21 2.33
CA SER A 44 -3.35 8.09 3.43
C SER A 44 -2.33 8.06 4.57
N GLU A 45 -1.90 6.88 5.00
CA GLU A 45 -0.85 6.74 6.01
C GLU A 45 0.47 7.36 5.55
N LEU A 46 0.83 7.19 4.27
CA LEU A 46 2.04 7.80 3.72
C LEU A 46 1.96 9.33 3.75
N GLN A 47 0.81 9.91 3.40
CA GLN A 47 0.59 11.36 3.47
C GLN A 47 0.68 11.87 4.91
N GLU A 48 0.08 11.16 5.86
CA GLU A 48 0.14 11.51 7.28
C GLU A 48 1.59 11.49 7.79
N ARG A 49 2.32 10.39 7.57
CA ARG A 49 3.74 10.27 7.93
C ARG A 49 4.60 11.36 7.29
N ARG A 50 4.33 11.72 6.03
CA ARG A 50 5.02 12.81 5.33
C ARG A 50 4.78 14.14 6.03
N ASP A 51 3.53 14.44 6.37
CA ASP A 51 3.16 15.72 6.98
C ASP A 51 3.70 15.84 8.41
N GLU A 52 3.70 14.74 9.17
CA GLU A 52 4.32 14.65 10.50
C GLU A 52 5.83 14.91 10.43
N THR A 53 6.53 14.38 9.42
CA THR A 53 7.99 14.44 9.31
C THR A 53 8.52 15.63 8.49
N ALA A 54 7.65 16.45 7.91
CA ALA A 54 8.03 17.52 6.98
C ALA A 54 9.04 18.52 7.59
N HIS A 55 8.97 18.77 8.90
CA HIS A 55 9.88 19.66 9.61
C HIS A 55 11.31 19.10 9.75
N LEU A 56 11.47 17.77 9.72
CA LEU A 56 12.75 17.08 9.88
C LEU A 56 13.59 17.08 8.60
N VAL A 57 13.00 17.38 7.43
CA VAL A 57 13.68 17.34 6.13
C VAL A 57 14.98 18.16 6.17
N ASN A 58 14.96 19.34 6.80
CA ASN A 58 16.14 20.19 6.91
C ASN A 58 17.26 19.59 7.79
N GLU A 59 16.95 18.65 8.68
CA GLU A 59 17.94 17.97 9.52
C GLU A 59 18.67 16.86 8.76
N PHE A 60 18.07 16.33 7.69
CA PHE A 60 18.67 15.27 6.87
C PHE A 60 19.35 15.78 5.59
N LEU A 61 19.09 17.02 5.18
CA LEU A 61 19.76 17.63 4.02
C LEU A 61 21.16 18.11 4.42
N ALA A 62 22.18 17.67 3.67
CA ALA A 62 23.55 18.15 3.83
C ALA A 62 23.67 19.62 3.43
N GLU A 63 24.62 20.36 4.03
CA GLU A 63 24.79 21.80 3.77
C GLU A 63 25.08 22.12 2.30
N ASP A 64 25.70 21.19 1.57
CA ASP A 64 26.06 21.30 0.15
C ASP A 64 24.96 20.81 -0.81
N SER A 65 23.84 20.33 -0.28
CA SER A 65 22.71 19.79 -1.07
C SER A 65 21.63 20.82 -1.41
N ARG A 66 21.83 22.09 -1.03
CA ARG A 66 20.90 23.21 -1.27
C ARG A 66 21.25 24.02 -2.52
#